data_AF-A0A0C2DRH0-F1
#
_entry.id   AF-A0A0C2DRH0-F1
#
_cell.length_a   1.000
_cell.length_b   1.000
_cell.length_c   1.000
_cell.angle_alpha   90.00
_cell.angle_beta   90.00
_cell.angle_gamma   90.00
#
_symmetry.space_group_name_H-M   'P 1'
#
loop_
_entity.id
_entity.type
_entity.pdbx_description
1 polymer ?
#
loop_
_entity_poly.entity_id
_entity_poly.type
_entity_poly.pdbx_seq_one_letter_code
_entity_poly.pdbx_strand_id
1 'polypeptide(L)'
;MQKQKRVTDFFSSPVAKKSPSASPRTPLFELDTQLAVAKKPRVSLCETDVRQTILDAGQRKIGGQYCKQCDMMYCIDSITEVAMHDKHHNKYSDGSTHFIAGIIIAEPLKSAQYSDSGKELHDGEPIVGVNRIWTHPTARRKGVASELLDVIRHRYFTGTLVPKSRVAFSDPSDDGKKFAERYVRSCSEASSSFLVYTVTK
;
A
#
# COMPACT_ATOMS: atom_id res chain seq x y z
N MET A 1 -54.39 -19.11 5.86
CA MET A 1 -53.45 -18.03 6.26
C MET A 1 -52.62 -18.52 7.44
N GLN A 2 -51.36 -18.90 7.23
CA GLN A 2 -50.46 -19.35 8.31
C GLN A 2 -49.69 -18.14 8.85
N LYS A 3 -49.74 -17.93 10.18
CA LYS A 3 -49.03 -16.83 10.86
C LYS A 3 -47.55 -17.18 11.01
N GLN A 4 -46.67 -16.34 10.46
CA GLN A 4 -45.23 -16.41 10.64
C GLN A 4 -44.84 -15.98 12.07
N LYS A 5 -44.05 -16.81 12.77
CA LYS A 5 -43.51 -16.48 14.10
C LYS A 5 -42.33 -15.51 13.98
N ARG A 6 -42.22 -14.56 14.91
CA ARG A 6 -41.15 -13.57 14.91
C ARG A 6 -39.92 -14.15 15.61
N VAL A 7 -38.74 -13.81 15.10
CA VAL A 7 -37.42 -14.26 15.60
C VAL A 7 -37.21 -13.96 17.09
N THR A 8 -37.88 -12.93 17.62
CA THR A 8 -37.81 -12.52 19.03
C THR A 8 -38.41 -13.52 20.02
N ASP A 9 -39.25 -14.43 19.54
CA ASP A 9 -39.93 -15.41 20.39
C ASP A 9 -38.97 -16.52 20.86
N PHE A 10 -37.79 -16.63 20.25
CA PHE A 10 -36.77 -17.64 20.60
C PHE A 10 -35.97 -17.27 21.86
N PHE A 11 -35.86 -15.98 22.21
CA PHE A 11 -35.06 -15.51 23.35
C PHE A 11 -35.85 -15.30 24.64
N SER A 12 -37.16 -15.55 24.64
CA SER A 12 -37.99 -15.38 25.83
C SER A 12 -38.07 -16.69 26.61
N SER A 13 -37.22 -16.85 27.63
CA SER A 13 -37.40 -17.90 28.64
C SER A 13 -38.47 -17.49 29.66
N PRO A 14 -39.26 -18.42 30.22
CA PRO A 14 -40.27 -18.08 31.21
C PRO A 14 -39.62 -17.67 32.55
N VAL A 15 -40.11 -16.58 33.13
CA VAL A 15 -39.76 -16.15 34.49
C VAL A 15 -40.50 -17.06 35.49
N ALA A 16 -39.76 -17.92 36.20
CA ALA A 16 -40.29 -18.71 37.30
C ALA A 16 -40.42 -17.85 38.59
N LYS A 17 -41.55 -17.97 39.28
CA LYS A 17 -41.86 -17.26 40.54
C LYS A 17 -41.09 -17.87 41.73
N LYS A 18 -40.63 -17.02 42.66
CA LYS A 18 -39.90 -17.37 43.91
C LYS A 18 -40.84 -17.75 45.08
N SER A 19 -40.38 -18.66 45.95
CA SER A 19 -40.30 -18.55 47.44
C SER A 19 -39.76 -19.85 48.08
N PRO A 20 -39.37 -19.92 49.38
CA PRO A 20 -38.34 -19.15 50.09
C PRO A 20 -37.22 -20.02 50.75
N SER A 21 -36.11 -19.36 51.10
CA SER A 21 -35.06 -19.66 52.11
C SER A 21 -34.43 -21.06 52.24
N ALA A 22 -33.13 -21.16 51.92
CA ALA A 22 -32.04 -21.36 52.88
C ALA A 22 -30.69 -21.39 52.13
N SER A 23 -29.73 -20.56 52.53
CA SER A 23 -28.32 -20.67 52.09
C SER A 23 -27.63 -21.73 52.95
N PRO A 24 -26.71 -22.55 52.41
CA PRO A 24 -25.32 -22.10 52.37
C PRO A 24 -24.53 -22.53 51.13
N ARG A 25 -23.68 -21.60 50.66
CA ARG A 25 -22.29 -21.77 50.23
C ARG A 25 -21.94 -23.02 49.39
N THR A 26 -21.57 -22.77 48.13
CA THR A 26 -20.75 -23.66 47.30
C THR A 26 -19.50 -24.18 48.04
N PRO A 27 -19.17 -25.46 47.84
CA PRO A 27 -17.86 -25.85 47.30
C PRO A 27 -18.11 -26.44 45.90
N LEU A 28 -17.50 -25.93 44.83
CA LEU A 28 -16.16 -26.29 44.37
C LEU A 28 -15.98 -27.82 44.24
N PHE A 29 -16.09 -28.29 42.99
CA PHE A 29 -15.87 -29.65 42.47
C PHE A 29 -16.76 -30.77 43.02
N GLU A 30 -17.76 -31.16 42.23
CA GLU A 30 -18.25 -32.54 42.25
C GLU A 30 -18.41 -33.02 40.80
N LEU A 31 -17.53 -33.95 40.43
CA LEU A 31 -17.31 -34.48 39.10
C LEU A 31 -18.09 -35.79 38.98
N ASP A 32 -19.37 -35.74 38.61
CA ASP A 32 -20.13 -36.95 38.30
C ASP A 32 -20.12 -37.25 36.79
N THR A 33 -19.06 -37.96 36.43
CA THR A 33 -18.97 -39.12 35.53
C THR A 33 -20.16 -39.39 34.58
N GLN A 34 -19.89 -39.07 33.31
CA GLN A 34 -20.28 -39.82 32.11
C GLN A 34 -21.76 -40.02 31.79
N LEU A 35 -22.33 -39.03 31.09
CA LEU A 35 -23.11 -39.34 29.89
C LEU A 35 -22.22 -39.08 28.69
N ALA A 36 -21.96 -40.11 27.89
CA ALA A 36 -21.20 -40.00 26.65
C ALA A 36 -21.96 -39.08 25.68
N VAL A 37 -21.69 -37.78 25.76
CA VAL A 37 -22.12 -36.83 24.75
C VAL A 37 -21.37 -37.21 23.48
N ALA A 38 -22.09 -37.74 22.50
CA ALA A 38 -21.57 -37.96 21.16
C ALA A 38 -20.88 -36.65 20.72
N LYS A 39 -19.55 -36.68 20.59
CA LYS A 39 -18.79 -35.52 20.16
C LYS A 39 -19.33 -35.16 18.79
N LYS A 40 -20.00 -34.01 18.68
CA LYS A 40 -20.42 -33.47 17.39
C LYS A 40 -19.19 -33.47 16.48
N PRO A 41 -19.30 -33.92 15.22
CA PRO A 41 -18.18 -33.91 14.31
C PRO A 41 -17.60 -32.50 14.29
N ARG A 42 -16.32 -32.40 14.67
CA ARG A 42 -15.58 -31.15 14.60
C ARG A 42 -15.62 -30.77 13.12
N VAL A 43 -16.20 -29.62 12.80
CA VAL A 43 -16.34 -29.16 11.42
C VAL A 43 -14.95 -29.11 10.82
N SER A 44 -14.64 -30.06 9.93
CA SER A 44 -13.37 -30.11 9.21
C SER A 44 -13.46 -29.08 8.10
N LEU A 45 -12.77 -27.96 8.28
CA LEU A 45 -12.66 -26.92 7.28
C LEU A 45 -11.92 -27.50 6.07
N CYS A 46 -12.66 -27.75 4.98
CA CYS A 46 -12.07 -28.06 3.70
C CYS A 46 -11.60 -26.74 3.06
N GLU A 47 -10.36 -26.69 2.60
CA GLU A 47 -9.70 -25.49 2.05
C GLU A 47 -10.42 -24.91 0.81
N THR A 48 -11.33 -25.69 0.20
CA THR A 48 -12.12 -25.32 -0.98
C THR A 48 -13.62 -25.20 -0.72
N ASP A 49 -14.08 -25.15 0.55
CA ASP A 49 -15.52 -24.99 0.83
C ASP A 49 -16.00 -23.55 0.56
N VAL A 50 -16.38 -23.30 -0.68
CA VAL A 50 -16.91 -22.02 -1.20
C VAL A 50 -18.20 -21.56 -0.52
N ARG A 51 -18.83 -22.41 0.30
CA ARG A 51 -20.09 -22.08 0.99
C ARG A 51 -19.85 -21.41 2.35
N GLN A 52 -18.62 -21.43 2.84
CA GLN A 52 -18.30 -20.81 4.11
C GLN A 52 -18.27 -19.29 3.95
N THR A 53 -19.21 -18.61 4.62
CA THR A 53 -19.24 -17.15 4.69
C THR A 53 -18.36 -16.65 5.84
N ILE A 54 -17.67 -15.54 5.62
CA ILE A 54 -16.89 -14.86 6.64
C ILE A 54 -17.86 -14.20 7.63
N LEU A 55 -17.72 -14.51 8.92
CA LEU A 55 -18.51 -13.90 9.98
C LEU A 55 -17.75 -12.68 10.52
N ASP A 56 -18.21 -11.49 10.15
CA ASP A 56 -17.70 -10.23 10.70
C ASP A 56 -18.36 -9.92 12.06
N ALA A 57 -17.53 -9.84 13.09
CA ALA A 57 -17.91 -9.46 14.45
C ALA A 57 -17.17 -8.19 14.91
N GLY A 58 -16.95 -7.24 14.00
CA GLY A 58 -16.22 -6.00 14.25
C GLY A 58 -14.71 -6.14 14.08
N GLN A 59 -14.28 -6.98 13.13
CA GLN A 59 -12.85 -7.16 12.89
C GLN A 59 -12.26 -5.89 12.27
N ARG A 60 -11.10 -5.44 12.77
CA ARG A 60 -10.51 -4.15 12.37
C ARG A 60 -9.84 -4.15 10.99
N LYS A 61 -9.67 -5.32 10.37
CA LYS A 61 -8.97 -5.50 9.09
C LYS A 61 -9.71 -6.57 8.29
N ILE A 62 -10.56 -6.12 7.37
CA ILE A 62 -11.40 -6.96 6.50
C ILE A 62 -11.21 -6.48 5.08
N GLY A 63 -11.25 -7.39 4.12
CA GLY A 63 -11.19 -7.11 2.69
C GLY A 63 -9.79 -7.04 2.10
N GLY A 64 -9.72 -6.48 0.89
CA GLY A 64 -8.49 -6.36 0.11
C GLY A 64 -7.53 -5.33 0.69
N GLN A 65 -6.27 -5.72 0.90
CA GLN A 65 -5.19 -4.84 1.30
C GLN A 65 -3.93 -5.04 0.43
N TYR A 66 -3.11 -4.00 0.35
CA TYR A 66 -1.77 -4.09 -0.25
C TYR A 66 -0.73 -4.46 0.81
N CYS A 67 0.12 -5.44 0.49
CA CYS A 67 1.26 -5.76 1.34
C CYS A 67 2.28 -4.62 1.33
N LYS A 68 2.70 -4.14 2.50
CA LYS A 68 3.70 -3.05 2.61
C LYS A 68 5.10 -3.45 2.15
N GLN A 69 5.38 -4.74 2.08
CA GLN A 69 6.71 -5.29 1.78
C GLN A 69 6.82 -5.73 0.31
N CYS A 70 5.79 -6.35 -0.25
CA CYS A 70 5.80 -6.87 -1.63
C CYS A 70 4.80 -6.19 -2.58
N ASP A 71 4.01 -5.23 -2.09
CA ASP A 71 2.98 -4.46 -2.83
C ASP A 71 1.91 -5.32 -3.52
N MET A 72 1.85 -6.61 -3.20
CA MET A 72 0.82 -7.52 -3.71
C MET A 72 -0.51 -7.23 -3.00
N MET A 73 -1.57 -7.05 -3.79
CA MET A 73 -2.93 -6.94 -3.28
C MET A 73 -3.45 -8.34 -2.94
N TYR A 74 -4.06 -8.50 -1.76
CA TYR A 74 -4.70 -9.73 -1.34
C TYR A 74 -5.80 -9.45 -0.32
N CYS A 75 -6.81 -10.31 -0.28
CA CYS A 75 -7.84 -10.33 0.74
C CYS A 75 -7.31 -11.08 1.96
N ILE A 76 -7.27 -10.40 3.11
CA ILE A 76 -6.82 -11.00 4.38
C ILE A 76 -7.72 -12.16 4.78
N ASP A 77 -8.99 -12.09 4.40
CA ASP A 77 -10.01 -13.05 4.79
C ASP A 77 -10.01 -14.30 3.89
N SER A 78 -9.24 -14.28 2.80
CA SER A 78 -9.07 -15.42 1.91
C SER A 78 -7.78 -16.17 2.26
N ILE A 79 -7.93 -17.31 2.92
CA ILE A 79 -6.79 -18.16 3.31
C ILE A 79 -5.93 -18.55 2.10
N THR A 80 -6.56 -18.77 0.93
CA THR A 80 -5.85 -19.09 -0.31
C THR A 80 -5.02 -17.90 -0.80
N GLU A 81 -5.55 -16.68 -0.76
CA GLU A 81 -4.81 -15.48 -1.15
C GLU A 81 -3.70 -15.14 -0.15
N VAL A 82 -3.92 -15.36 1.15
CA VAL A 82 -2.87 -15.25 2.19
C VAL A 82 -1.74 -16.26 1.94
N ALA A 83 -2.07 -17.51 1.61
CA ALA A 83 -1.06 -18.52 1.28
C ALA A 83 -0.31 -18.20 -0.03
N MET A 84 -0.99 -17.63 -1.03
CA MET A 84 -0.35 -17.13 -2.26
C MET A 84 0.56 -15.93 -1.96
N HIS A 85 0.12 -15.02 -1.09
CA HIS A 85 0.91 -13.90 -0.59
C HIS A 85 2.19 -14.37 0.10
N ASP A 86 2.09 -15.35 0.99
CA ASP A 86 3.25 -15.86 1.72
C ASP A 86 4.24 -16.59 0.79
N LYS A 87 3.73 -17.32 -0.21
CA LYS A 87 4.57 -17.89 -1.28
C LYS A 87 5.26 -16.81 -2.12
N HIS A 88 4.55 -15.73 -2.45
CA HIS A 88 5.12 -14.58 -3.14
C HIS A 88 6.21 -13.92 -2.29
N HIS A 89 6.00 -13.80 -0.98
CA HIS A 89 7.00 -13.35 -0.01
C HIS A 89 8.26 -14.19 -0.02
N ASN A 90 8.14 -15.51 0.03
CA ASN A 90 9.31 -16.40 0.04
C ASN A 90 10.11 -16.33 -1.27
N LYS A 91 9.44 -16.13 -2.41
CA LYS A 91 10.12 -15.87 -3.69
C LYS A 91 10.81 -14.50 -3.73
N TYR A 92 10.27 -13.51 -3.04
CA TYR A 92 10.79 -12.13 -3.04
C TYR A 92 11.83 -11.87 -1.93
N SER A 93 11.88 -12.71 -0.89
CA SER A 93 12.77 -12.54 0.27
C SER A 93 14.01 -13.43 0.26
N ASP A 94 14.03 -14.54 -0.49
CA ASP A 94 15.09 -15.57 -0.40
C ASP A 94 15.98 -15.69 -1.64
N GLY A 95 16.30 -14.59 -2.31
CA GLY A 95 17.29 -14.64 -3.38
C GLY A 95 17.49 -13.29 -4.01
N SER A 96 18.71 -13.00 -4.45
CA SER A 96 19.11 -11.74 -5.08
C SER A 96 18.40 -11.49 -6.41
N THR A 97 17.09 -11.26 -6.38
CA THR A 97 16.30 -10.86 -7.54
C THR A 97 16.56 -9.39 -7.76
N HIS A 98 17.47 -9.09 -8.68
CA HIS A 98 17.58 -7.73 -9.19
C HIS A 98 16.24 -7.36 -9.81
N PHE A 99 15.74 -6.16 -9.49
CA PHE A 99 14.53 -5.63 -10.07
C PHE A 99 14.76 -4.19 -10.53
N ILE A 100 13.93 -3.72 -11.45
CA ILE A 100 14.02 -2.34 -11.94
C ILE A 100 13.43 -1.43 -10.86
N ALA A 101 14.30 -0.83 -10.05
CA ALA A 101 13.92 0.05 -8.95
C ALA A 101 13.43 1.43 -9.44
N GLY A 102 13.84 1.87 -10.63
CA GLY A 102 13.40 3.11 -11.23
C GLY A 102 13.73 3.19 -12.72
N ILE A 103 13.01 4.06 -13.42
CA ILE A 103 13.20 4.34 -14.83
C ILE A 103 13.16 5.85 -15.06
N ILE A 104 13.94 6.31 -16.02
CA ILE A 104 13.94 7.71 -16.44
C ILE A 104 14.09 7.78 -17.96
N ILE A 105 13.29 8.64 -18.58
CA ILE A 105 13.37 8.99 -19.98
C ILE A 105 13.75 10.47 -20.03
N ALA A 106 14.90 10.76 -20.64
CA ALA A 106 15.45 12.10 -20.72
C ALA A 106 15.69 12.52 -22.17
N GLU A 107 15.54 13.81 -22.43
CA GLU A 107 15.73 14.46 -23.72
C GLU A 107 16.60 15.71 -23.59
N PRO A 108 17.41 16.07 -24.62
CA PRO A 108 18.14 17.33 -24.61
C PRO A 108 17.16 18.46 -24.96
N LEU A 109 17.19 19.55 -24.19
CA LEU A 109 16.34 20.71 -24.45
C LEU A 109 17.14 21.91 -24.91
N LYS A 110 16.55 22.68 -25.83
CA LYS A 110 17.07 24.00 -26.25
C LYS A 110 16.58 25.12 -25.33
N SER A 111 15.34 24.99 -24.85
CA SER A 111 14.76 25.89 -23.87
C SER A 111 13.86 25.17 -22.89
N ALA A 112 13.63 25.82 -21.75
CA ALA A 112 12.64 25.44 -20.74
C ALA A 112 12.11 26.70 -20.05
N GLN A 113 10.99 26.58 -19.33
CA GLN A 113 10.35 27.70 -18.63
C GLN A 113 10.44 27.51 -17.12
N TYR A 114 10.60 28.60 -16.37
CA TYR A 114 10.50 28.55 -14.92
C TYR A 114 9.05 28.33 -14.47
N SER A 115 8.83 27.44 -13.50
CA SER A 115 7.49 27.05 -13.06
C SER A 115 6.69 28.16 -12.35
N ASP A 116 7.37 29.17 -11.81
CA ASP A 116 6.76 30.30 -11.08
C ASP A 116 6.43 31.49 -12.00
N SER A 117 7.38 31.88 -12.84
CA SER A 117 7.32 33.09 -13.66
C SER A 117 6.92 32.83 -15.10
N GLY A 118 6.99 31.57 -15.57
CA GLY A 118 6.83 31.22 -16.99
C GLY A 118 7.93 31.78 -17.90
N LYS A 119 8.97 32.42 -17.32
CA LYS A 119 10.07 32.98 -18.09
C LYS A 119 10.83 31.85 -18.78
N GLU A 120 11.10 32.02 -20.07
CA GLU A 120 11.89 31.07 -20.85
C GLU A 120 13.39 31.25 -20.60
N LEU A 121 14.07 30.12 -20.44
CA LEU A 121 15.52 29.99 -20.38
C LEU A 121 16.00 29.42 -21.71
N HIS A 122 16.73 30.24 -22.48
CA HIS A 122 17.33 29.87 -23.76
C HIS A 122 18.66 30.63 -23.93
N ASP A 123 19.68 30.19 -23.20
CA ASP A 123 21.02 30.80 -23.15
C ASP A 123 22.09 29.98 -23.90
N GLY A 124 21.69 28.91 -24.59
CA GLY A 124 22.59 28.03 -25.35
C GLY A 124 23.34 26.99 -24.50
N GLU A 125 23.22 27.06 -23.18
CA GLU A 125 23.82 26.08 -22.27
C GLU A 125 22.96 24.79 -22.21
N PRO A 126 23.56 23.60 -21.98
CA PRO A 126 22.82 22.35 -21.97
C PRO A 126 21.70 22.30 -20.92
N ILE A 127 20.51 21.85 -21.34
CA ILE A 127 19.35 21.61 -20.46
C ILE A 127 18.96 20.14 -20.62
N VAL A 128 18.74 19.45 -19.49
CA VAL A 128 18.19 18.10 -19.48
C VAL A 128 16.69 18.17 -19.24
N GLY A 129 15.90 17.68 -20.19
CA GLY A 129 14.47 17.44 -20.04
C GLY A 129 14.19 16.05 -19.49
N VAL A 130 13.38 15.98 -18.44
CA VAL A 130 12.87 14.74 -17.85
C VAL A 130 11.46 14.52 -18.39
N ASN A 131 11.35 13.66 -19.39
CA ASN A 131 10.08 13.32 -20.03
C ASN A 131 9.24 12.40 -19.15
N ARG A 132 9.88 11.40 -18.54
CA ARG A 132 9.25 10.48 -17.59
C ARG A 132 10.25 10.10 -16.51
N ILE A 133 9.79 10.05 -15.27
CA ILE A 133 10.53 9.47 -14.16
C ILE A 133 9.58 8.64 -13.33
N TRP A 134 10.01 7.42 -13.01
CA TRP A 134 9.25 6.52 -12.16
C TRP A 134 10.18 5.79 -11.21
N THR A 135 9.69 5.53 -10.00
CA THR A 135 10.39 4.75 -8.99
C THR A 135 9.41 3.74 -8.41
N HIS A 136 9.88 2.49 -8.34
CA HIS A 136 9.13 1.38 -7.78
C HIS A 136 8.66 1.73 -6.36
N PRO A 137 7.41 1.47 -5.97
CA PRO A 137 6.86 1.86 -4.66
C PRO A 137 7.75 1.51 -3.46
N THR A 138 8.29 0.29 -3.41
CA THR A 138 9.19 -0.18 -2.33
C THR A 138 10.57 0.49 -2.34
N ALA A 139 10.95 1.13 -3.44
CA ALA A 139 12.21 1.85 -3.63
C ALA A 139 12.05 3.39 -3.52
N ARG A 140 10.82 3.90 -3.38
CA ARG A 140 10.56 5.33 -3.20
C ARG A 140 11.17 5.84 -1.90
N ARG A 141 11.51 7.13 -1.88
CA ARG A 141 12.08 7.85 -0.71
C ARG A 141 13.42 7.29 -0.20
N LYS A 142 14.08 6.41 -0.97
CA LYS A 142 15.43 5.88 -0.70
C LYS A 142 16.53 6.51 -1.56
N GLY A 143 16.22 7.59 -2.29
CA GLY A 143 17.20 8.32 -3.12
C GLY A 143 17.29 7.90 -4.59
N VAL A 144 16.65 6.80 -5.00
CA VAL A 144 16.74 6.24 -6.37
C VAL A 144 16.48 7.28 -7.47
N ALA A 145 15.39 8.05 -7.38
CA ALA A 145 15.07 9.07 -8.38
C ALA A 145 16.13 10.19 -8.47
N SER A 146 16.71 10.58 -7.34
CA SER A 146 17.76 11.60 -7.31
C SER A 146 19.06 11.07 -7.91
N GLU A 147 19.41 9.82 -7.60
CA GLU A 147 20.59 9.15 -8.17
C GLU A 147 20.48 9.01 -9.70
N LEU A 148 19.31 8.61 -10.22
CA LEU A 148 19.05 8.56 -11.66
C LEU A 148 19.29 9.91 -12.34
N LEU A 149 18.80 11.00 -11.74
CA LEU A 149 19.02 12.34 -12.27
C LEU A 149 20.47 12.78 -12.17
N ASP A 150 21.15 12.48 -11.07
CA ASP A 150 22.56 12.80 -10.90
C ASP A 150 23.41 12.09 -11.96
N VAL A 151 23.16 10.80 -12.23
CA VAL A 151 23.84 10.06 -13.31
C VAL A 151 23.61 10.72 -14.67
N ILE A 152 22.36 11.06 -15.01
CA ILE A 152 22.04 11.73 -16.28
C ILE A 152 22.77 13.08 -16.37
N ARG A 153 22.75 13.89 -15.31
CA ARG A 153 23.43 15.20 -15.30
C ARG A 153 24.93 15.11 -15.55
N HIS A 154 25.57 14.03 -15.13
CA HIS A 154 27.01 13.82 -15.33
C HIS A 154 27.36 13.16 -16.67
N ARG A 155 26.42 12.45 -17.30
CA ARG A 155 26.72 11.56 -18.44
C ARG A 155 26.00 11.92 -19.74
N TYR A 156 24.89 12.64 -19.68
CA TYR A 156 24.05 12.90 -20.85
C TYR A 156 24.73 13.83 -21.85
N PHE A 157 25.38 14.88 -21.36
CA PHE A 157 26.21 15.78 -22.16
C PHE A 157 27.69 15.49 -21.88
N THR A 158 28.40 14.96 -22.88
CA THR A 158 29.80 14.58 -22.74
C THR A 158 30.66 15.75 -22.28
N GLY A 159 31.33 15.60 -21.14
CA GLY A 159 32.28 16.59 -20.61
C GLY A 159 31.65 17.74 -19.83
N THR A 160 30.33 17.80 -19.70
CA THR A 160 29.63 18.90 -19.01
C THR A 160 28.73 18.36 -17.90
N LEU A 161 28.96 18.80 -16.67
CA LEU A 161 28.04 18.56 -15.56
C LEU A 161 26.88 19.55 -15.64
N VAL A 162 25.68 19.05 -15.91
CA VAL A 162 24.48 19.88 -15.93
C VAL A 162 24.07 20.25 -14.49
N PRO A 163 23.94 21.55 -14.15
CA PRO A 163 23.46 21.97 -12.83
C PRO A 163 22.02 21.50 -12.54
N LYS A 164 21.66 21.32 -11.26
CA LYS A 164 20.29 20.94 -10.88
C LYS A 164 19.25 21.98 -11.32
N SER A 165 19.64 23.26 -11.35
CA SER A 165 18.81 24.36 -11.86
C SER A 165 18.52 24.27 -13.36
N ARG A 166 19.24 23.42 -14.11
CA ARG A 166 19.06 23.19 -15.56
C ARG A 166 18.43 21.82 -15.87
N VAL A 167 17.76 21.23 -14.89
CA VAL A 167 16.92 20.05 -15.09
C VAL A 167 15.47 20.52 -15.20
N ALA A 168 14.85 20.25 -16.34
CA ALA A 168 13.46 20.57 -16.63
C ALA A 168 12.58 19.33 -16.57
N PHE A 169 11.33 19.46 -16.12
CA PHE A 169 10.38 18.36 -16.00
C PHE A 169 9.17 18.60 -16.92
N SER A 170 8.77 17.57 -17.67
CA SER A 170 7.53 17.66 -18.45
C SER A 170 6.32 17.40 -17.55
N ASP A 171 5.33 18.29 -17.59
CA ASP A 171 4.00 18.16 -16.96
C ASP A 171 3.99 17.33 -15.64
N PRO A 172 4.59 17.84 -14.56
CA PRO A 172 4.82 17.07 -13.36
C PRO A 172 3.52 16.77 -12.60
N SER A 173 3.35 15.52 -12.16
CA SER A 173 2.32 15.15 -11.16
C SER A 173 2.58 15.84 -9.81
N ASP A 174 1.61 15.80 -8.89
CA ASP A 174 1.78 16.39 -7.54
C ASP A 174 3.02 15.86 -6.80
N ASP A 175 3.27 14.55 -6.89
CA ASP A 175 4.46 13.93 -6.31
C ASP A 175 5.72 14.30 -7.10
N GLY A 176 5.62 14.40 -8.43
CA GLY A 176 6.68 14.89 -9.30
C GLY A 176 7.11 16.32 -8.97
N LYS A 177 6.15 17.22 -8.72
CA LYS A 177 6.39 18.60 -8.31
C LYS A 177 7.11 18.65 -6.97
N LYS A 178 6.60 17.97 -5.94
CA LYS A 178 7.25 17.89 -4.61
C LYS A 178 8.69 17.36 -4.72
N PHE A 179 8.90 16.37 -5.58
CA PHE A 179 10.21 15.81 -5.84
C PHE A 179 11.14 16.81 -6.54
N ALA A 180 10.69 17.43 -7.64
CA ALA A 180 11.45 18.39 -8.43
C ALA A 180 11.91 19.57 -7.56
N GLU A 181 10.99 20.17 -6.80
CA GLU A 181 11.34 21.28 -5.92
C GLU A 181 12.37 20.87 -4.86
N ARG A 182 12.22 19.68 -4.25
CA ARG A 182 13.18 19.19 -3.25
C ARG A 182 14.54 18.89 -3.86
N TYR A 183 14.56 18.33 -5.08
CA TYR A 183 15.78 17.98 -5.78
C TYR A 183 16.58 19.23 -6.16
N VAL A 184 15.90 20.27 -6.68
CA VAL A 184 16.52 21.54 -7.12
C VAL A 184 16.97 22.40 -5.94
N ARG A 185 16.21 22.45 -4.84
CA ARG A 185 16.50 23.26 -3.64
C ARG A 185 17.84 22.97 -2.96
N SER A 186 18.51 21.85 -3.26
CA SER A 186 19.79 21.52 -2.60
C SER A 186 20.97 22.42 -3.01
N CYS A 187 20.78 23.47 -3.81
CA CYS A 187 21.87 24.29 -4.38
C CYS A 187 21.69 25.82 -4.31
N SER A 188 20.51 26.39 -4.07
CA SER A 188 20.34 27.85 -3.98
C SER A 188 19.10 28.26 -3.20
N GLU A 189 19.19 29.39 -2.49
CA GLU A 189 18.24 29.90 -1.50
C GLU A 189 16.80 30.13 -2.02
N ALA A 190 15.85 29.87 -1.11
CA ALA A 190 14.47 30.35 -1.00
C ALA A 190 13.46 30.14 -2.15
N SER A 191 13.87 29.99 -3.40
CA SER A 191 12.93 29.89 -4.52
C SER A 191 12.46 28.46 -4.74
N SER A 192 11.15 28.25 -4.69
CA SER A 192 10.47 26.99 -5.00
C SER A 192 10.35 26.72 -6.51
N SER A 193 11.07 27.50 -7.31
CA SER A 193 11.02 27.46 -8.77
C SER A 193 11.90 26.34 -9.31
N PHE A 194 11.43 25.67 -10.35
CA PHE A 194 12.14 24.66 -11.11
C PHE A 194 11.75 24.77 -12.58
N LEU A 195 12.52 24.18 -13.48
CA LEU A 195 12.24 24.27 -14.91
C LEU A 195 11.17 23.25 -15.32
N VAL A 196 10.28 23.68 -16.22
CA VAL A 196 9.26 22.87 -16.88
C VAL A 196 9.33 23.07 -18.38
N TYR A 197 8.86 22.11 -19.15
CA TYR A 197 8.76 22.22 -20.60
C TYR A 197 7.56 21.43 -21.12
N THR A 198 7.13 21.77 -22.32
CA THR A 198 6.04 21.08 -23.01
C THR A 198 6.61 20.07 -24.00
N VAL A 199 6.03 18.87 -24.01
CA VAL A 199 6.39 17.85 -25.00
C VAL A 199 5.62 18.15 -26.28
N THR A 200 6.33 18.53 -27.33
CA THR A 200 5.74 18.65 -28.67
C THR A 200 5.37 17.25 -29.15
N LYS A 201 4.08 17.02 -29.41
CA LYS A 201 3.56 15.76 -29.94
C LYS A 201 4.01 15.52 -31.37
#